data_AF-A0A3D8YAJ1-F1
#
_entry.id   AF-A0A3D8YAJ1-F1
#
_cell.length_a   1.000
_cell.length_b   1.000
_cell.length_c   1.000
_cell.angle_alpha   90.00
_cell.angle_beta   90.00
_cell.angle_gamma   90.00
#
_symmetry.space_group_name_H-M   'P 1'
#
loop_
_entity.id
_entity.type
_entity.pdbx_description
1 polymer ?
#
loop_
_entity_poly.entity_id
_entity_poly.type
_entity_poly.pdbx_seq_one_letter_code
_entity_poly.pdbx_strand_id
1 'polypeptide(L)'
;MTQAQTNKQIAITAYQRIFGDLDVTGVDELMSKDFIQHNPTLPDGPDGVKAVVQMLASQGVPKQKVVFKHVVAEDDIVFLHSRTEMAGKEWRFIDIYRIENGKLAEHWDAMMEMPDAPANHNPMF
;
A
#
# COMPACT_ATOMS: atom_id res chain seq x y z
N MET A 1 -5.83 22.71 -2.62
CA MET A 1 -6.22 21.42 -2.04
C MET A 1 -6.07 21.53 -0.54
N THR A 2 -6.93 20.86 0.24
CA THR A 2 -6.74 20.77 1.70
C THR A 2 -5.54 19.88 2.03
N GLN A 3 -4.97 20.01 3.24
CA GLN A 3 -3.92 19.11 3.73
C GLN A 3 -4.32 17.63 3.55
N ALA A 4 -5.54 17.30 3.96
CA ALA A 4 -6.09 15.95 3.82
C ALA A 4 -6.12 15.48 2.35
N GLN A 5 -6.55 16.32 1.40
CA GLN A 5 -6.52 15.97 -0.03
C GLN A 5 -5.10 15.73 -0.54
N THR A 6 -4.13 16.55 -0.11
CA THR A 6 -2.71 16.39 -0.45
C THR A 6 -2.17 15.07 0.12
N ASN A 7 -2.44 14.76 1.39
CA ASN A 7 -1.99 13.53 2.05
C ASN A 7 -2.56 12.28 1.37
N LYS A 8 -3.85 12.29 1.02
CA LYS A 8 -4.46 11.22 0.21
C LYS A 8 -3.72 11.01 -1.11
N GLN A 9 -3.40 12.09 -1.82
CA GLN A 9 -2.72 11.99 -3.10
C GLN A 9 -1.29 11.47 -2.95
N ILE A 10 -0.56 11.88 -1.90
CA ILE A 10 0.77 11.35 -1.58
C ILE A 10 0.69 9.84 -1.36
N ALA A 11 -0.23 9.38 -0.51
CA ALA A 11 -0.40 7.96 -0.21
C ALA A 11 -0.76 7.15 -1.45
N ILE A 12 -1.73 7.60 -2.25
CA ILE A 12 -2.12 6.94 -3.50
C ILE A 12 -0.94 6.85 -4.47
N THR A 13 -0.23 7.96 -4.69
CA THR A 13 0.90 8.01 -5.62
C THR A 13 2.04 7.10 -5.16
N ALA A 14 2.38 7.14 -3.87
CA ALA A 14 3.42 6.29 -3.30
C ALA A 14 3.06 4.81 -3.42
N TYR A 15 1.84 4.45 -3.03
CA TYR A 15 1.36 3.07 -3.11
C TYR A 15 1.33 2.56 -4.56
N GLN A 16 0.81 3.36 -5.49
CA GLN A 16 0.79 3.01 -6.92
C GLN A 16 2.21 2.81 -7.45
N ARG A 17 3.14 3.74 -7.20
CA ARG A 17 4.51 3.60 -7.73
C ARG A 17 5.24 2.41 -7.12
N ILE A 18 5.22 2.29 -5.80
CA ILE A 18 6.00 1.27 -5.09
C ILE A 18 5.44 -0.13 -5.37
N PHE A 19 4.14 -0.33 -5.18
CA PHE A 19 3.53 -1.67 -5.23
C PHE A 19 2.80 -1.97 -6.55
N GLY A 20 2.17 -0.97 -7.16
CA GLY A 20 1.49 -1.15 -8.45
C GLY A 20 2.45 -1.21 -9.64
N ASP A 21 3.38 -0.26 -9.71
CA ASP A 21 4.34 -0.15 -10.82
C ASP A 21 5.65 -0.91 -10.55
N LEU A 22 5.78 -1.50 -9.36
CA LEU A 22 6.96 -2.20 -8.85
C LEU A 22 8.23 -1.35 -8.97
N ASP A 23 8.10 -0.05 -8.71
CA ASP A 23 9.17 0.94 -8.82
C ASP A 23 9.92 1.08 -7.50
N VAL A 24 11.06 0.39 -7.40
CA VAL A 24 11.97 0.43 -6.24
C VAL A 24 12.48 1.86 -5.99
N THR A 25 12.64 2.70 -7.02
CA THR A 25 13.09 4.09 -6.84
C THR A 25 12.03 4.95 -6.16
N GLY A 26 10.75 4.58 -6.29
CA GLY A 26 9.64 5.21 -5.58
C GLY A 26 9.78 5.12 -4.06
N VAL A 27 10.47 4.10 -3.54
CA VAL A 27 10.74 3.98 -2.10
C VAL A 27 11.65 5.12 -1.63
N ASP A 28 12.75 5.38 -2.33
CA ASP A 28 13.70 6.43 -1.96
C ASP A 28 13.08 7.84 -2.07
N GLU A 29 12.24 8.04 -3.07
CA GLU A 29 11.61 9.32 -3.35
C GLU A 29 10.46 9.64 -2.39
N LEU A 30 9.61 8.65 -2.09
CA LEU A 30 8.30 8.87 -1.46
C LEU A 30 8.20 8.37 -0.03
N MET A 31 9.21 7.65 0.47
CA MET A 31 9.28 7.17 1.84
C MET A 31 10.27 7.99 2.68
N SER A 32 9.99 8.13 3.97
CA SER A 32 10.91 8.68 4.95
C SER A 32 12.10 7.73 5.13
N LYS A 33 13.27 8.27 5.47
CA LYS A 33 14.44 7.44 5.81
C LYS A 33 14.23 6.68 7.12
N ASP A 34 13.45 7.27 8.03
CA ASP A 34 13.10 6.72 9.34
C ASP A 34 11.72 6.05 9.30
N PHE A 35 11.36 5.43 8.18
CA PHE A 35 10.06 4.79 8.02
C PHE A 35 9.90 3.62 8.98
N ILE A 36 8.75 3.57 9.65
CA ILE A 36 8.41 2.52 10.64
C ILE A 36 7.35 1.59 10.04
N GLN A 37 7.65 0.29 9.98
CA GLN A 37 6.76 -0.76 9.55
C GLN A 37 6.24 -1.55 10.76
N HIS A 38 4.92 -1.60 10.92
CA HIS A 38 4.29 -2.36 12.01
C HIS A 38 3.84 -3.76 11.60
N ASN A 39 3.74 -4.06 10.30
CA ASN A 39 3.42 -5.41 9.85
C ASN A 39 4.53 -6.38 10.31
N PRO A 40 4.26 -7.33 11.24
CA PRO A 40 5.28 -8.21 11.80
C PRO A 40 5.78 -9.27 10.81
N THR A 41 5.15 -9.39 9.64
CA THR A 41 5.54 -10.33 8.58
C THR A 41 6.50 -9.73 7.56
N LEU A 42 6.74 -8.42 7.62
CA LEU A 42 7.62 -7.71 6.69
C LEU A 42 8.83 -7.13 7.42
N PRO A 43 10.00 -7.06 6.76
CA PRO A 43 11.13 -6.35 7.34
C PRO A 43 10.85 -4.84 7.44
N ASP A 44 11.46 -4.21 8.44
CA ASP A 44 11.29 -2.79 8.73
C ASP A 44 12.09 -1.88 7.79
N GLY A 45 11.69 -0.60 7.75
CA GLY A 45 12.37 0.47 7.04
C GLY A 45 12.28 0.41 5.51
N PRO A 46 12.87 1.42 4.82
CA PRO A 46 12.84 1.50 3.36
C PRO A 46 13.48 0.29 2.66
N ASP A 47 14.57 -0.24 3.20
CA ASP A 47 15.24 -1.40 2.61
C ASP A 47 14.39 -2.67 2.70
N GLY A 48 13.62 -2.83 3.78
CA GLY A 48 12.62 -3.88 3.90
C GLY A 48 11.55 -3.79 2.82
N VAL A 49 11.02 -2.59 2.60
CA VAL A 49 10.03 -2.35 1.53
C VAL A 49 10.62 -2.62 0.14
N LYS A 50 11.87 -2.21 -0.13
CA LYS A 50 12.54 -2.53 -1.41
C LYS A 50 12.66 -4.04 -1.62
N ALA A 51 12.98 -4.80 -0.58
CA ALA A 51 13.06 -6.26 -0.64
C ALA A 51 11.69 -6.87 -0.99
N VAL A 52 10.59 -6.34 -0.44
CA VAL A 52 9.23 -6.77 -0.78
C VAL A 52 8.91 -6.50 -2.25
N VAL A 53 9.21 -5.30 -2.76
CA VAL A 53 8.97 -4.97 -4.18
C VAL A 53 9.75 -5.89 -5.12
N GLN A 54 11.02 -6.16 -4.79
CA GLN A 54 11.86 -7.09 -5.55
C GLN A 54 11.34 -8.53 -5.49
N MET A 55 10.88 -8.97 -4.32
CA MET A 55 10.24 -10.27 -4.14
C MET A 55 9.01 -10.41 -5.04
N LEU A 56 8.09 -9.44 -5.02
CA LEU A 56 6.89 -9.45 -5.86
C LEU A 56 7.25 -9.54 -7.35
N ALA A 57 8.23 -8.74 -7.80
CA ALA A 57 8.72 -8.79 -9.17
C ALA A 57 9.32 -10.16 -9.53
N SER A 58 10.10 -10.76 -8.62
CA SER A 58 10.70 -12.09 -8.83
C SER A 58 9.68 -13.23 -8.88
N GLN A 59 8.55 -13.07 -8.19
CA GLN A 59 7.41 -14.00 -8.23
C GLN A 59 6.54 -13.82 -9.48
N GLY A 60 6.90 -12.89 -10.37
CA GLY A 60 6.19 -12.64 -11.61
C GLY A 60 4.87 -11.89 -11.42
N VAL A 61 4.69 -11.19 -10.30
CA VAL A 61 3.54 -10.29 -10.12
C VAL A 61 3.64 -9.19 -11.19
N PRO A 62 2.61 -9.04 -12.06
CA PRO A 62 2.67 -8.02 -13.10
C PRO A 62 2.47 -6.64 -12.49
N LYS A 63 3.04 -5.63 -13.16
CA LYS A 63 2.68 -4.24 -12.89
C LYS A 63 1.19 -4.05 -13.13
N GLN A 64 0.52 -3.39 -12.21
CA GLN A 64 -0.92 -3.20 -12.25
C GLN A 64 -1.32 -1.86 -11.67
N LYS A 65 -2.42 -1.31 -12.20
CA LYS A 65 -3.07 -0.16 -11.58
C LYS A 65 -3.77 -0.63 -10.30
N VAL A 66 -3.36 -0.09 -9.16
CA VAL A 66 -4.01 -0.34 -7.87
C VAL A 66 -5.38 0.31 -7.89
N VAL A 67 -6.39 -0.44 -7.44
CA VAL A 67 -7.76 0.06 -7.36
C VAL A 67 -8.07 0.38 -5.89
N PHE A 68 -8.32 1.67 -5.61
CA PHE A 68 -8.71 2.15 -4.28
C PHE A 68 -10.23 2.33 -4.21
N LYS A 69 -10.89 1.68 -3.24
CA LYS A 69 -12.33 1.84 -3.00
C LYS A 69 -12.61 3.04 -2.12
N HIS A 70 -11.88 3.12 -1.01
CA HIS A 70 -11.97 4.22 -0.05
C HIS A 70 -10.57 4.78 0.20
N VAL A 71 -10.50 6.11 0.26
CA VAL A 71 -9.30 6.84 0.65
C VAL A 71 -9.74 7.93 1.62
N VAL A 72 -9.40 7.76 2.89
CA VAL A 72 -9.79 8.66 3.99
C VAL A 72 -8.52 9.23 4.62
N ALA A 73 -8.57 10.49 5.02
CA ALA A 73 -7.44 11.12 5.67
C ALA A 73 -7.95 12.04 6.77
N GLU A 74 -7.29 11.97 7.90
CA GLU A 74 -7.49 12.79 9.10
C GLU A 74 -6.12 13.20 9.60
N ASP A 75 -5.89 14.51 9.71
CA ASP A 75 -4.59 15.10 9.96
C ASP A 75 -3.49 14.53 9.04
N ASP A 76 -2.49 13.84 9.61
CA ASP A 76 -1.39 13.21 8.92
C ASP A 76 -1.62 11.70 8.64
N ILE A 77 -2.73 11.12 9.10
CA ILE A 77 -3.07 9.71 8.88
C ILE A 77 -3.92 9.54 7.63
N VAL A 78 -3.60 8.53 6.82
CA VAL A 78 -4.33 8.16 5.60
C VAL A 78 -4.68 6.68 5.64
N PHE A 79 -5.96 6.37 5.47
CA PHE A 79 -6.49 5.02 5.32
C PHE A 79 -6.76 4.72 3.85
N LEU A 80 -6.24 3.60 3.36
CA LEU A 80 -6.46 3.06 2.03
C LEU A 80 -7.21 1.75 2.14
N HIS A 81 -8.33 1.64 1.45
CA HIS A 81 -8.98 0.36 1.18
C HIS A 81 -8.77 0.02 -0.28
N SER A 82 -7.93 -0.98 -0.55
CA SER A 82 -7.47 -1.29 -1.91
C SER A 82 -7.62 -2.78 -2.24
N ARG A 83 -7.52 -3.08 -3.54
CA ARG A 83 -7.40 -4.45 -4.05
C ARG A 83 -6.30 -4.57 -5.09
N THR A 84 -5.64 -5.72 -5.11
CA THR A 84 -4.65 -6.11 -6.12
C THR A 84 -4.81 -7.60 -6.45
N GLU A 85 -4.37 -7.98 -7.65
CA GLU A 85 -4.25 -9.40 -8.02
C GLU A 85 -2.80 -9.84 -7.87
N MET A 86 -2.58 -10.91 -7.11
CA MET A 86 -1.25 -11.48 -6.89
C MET A 86 -1.33 -13.00 -7.02
N ALA A 87 -0.44 -13.58 -7.82
CA ALA A 87 -0.39 -15.04 -8.07
C ALA A 87 -1.75 -15.67 -8.49
N GLY A 88 -2.58 -14.94 -9.24
CA GLY A 88 -3.90 -15.40 -9.69
C GLY A 88 -4.99 -15.40 -8.60
N LYS A 89 -4.69 -14.83 -7.43
CA LYS A 89 -5.64 -14.61 -6.34
C LYS A 89 -5.88 -13.12 -6.16
N GLU A 90 -7.11 -12.77 -5.79
CA GLU A 90 -7.48 -11.40 -5.50
C GLU A 90 -7.27 -11.13 -4.01
N TRP A 91 -6.55 -10.07 -3.69
CA TRP A 91 -6.25 -9.66 -2.32
C TRP A 91 -6.96 -8.36 -1.97
N ARG A 92 -7.21 -8.17 -0.68
CA ARG A 92 -7.79 -6.96 -0.10
C ARG A 92 -6.89 -6.43 0.99
N PHE A 93 -6.73 -5.12 0.99
CA PHE A 93 -5.86 -4.42 1.92
C PHE A 93 -6.62 -3.30 2.59
N ILE A 94 -6.40 -3.17 3.89
CA ILE A 94 -6.55 -1.94 4.62
C ILE A 94 -5.14 -1.50 5.01
N ASP A 95 -4.65 -0.47 4.36
CA ASP A 95 -3.37 0.15 4.70
C ASP A 95 -3.62 1.46 5.43
N ILE A 96 -2.82 1.72 6.46
CA ILE A 96 -2.85 2.96 7.23
C ILE A 96 -1.45 3.54 7.16
N TYR A 97 -1.33 4.77 6.68
CA TYR A 97 -0.06 5.48 6.59
C TYR A 97 -0.10 6.76 7.40
N ARG A 98 0.99 7.05 8.11
CA ARG A 98 1.28 8.41 8.57
C ARG A 98 2.12 9.13 7.51
N ILE A 99 1.76 10.37 7.22
CA ILE A 99 2.43 11.22 6.24
C ILE A 99 3.22 12.31 6.97
N GLU A 100 4.52 12.36 6.73
CA GLU A 100 5.38 13.38 7.33
C GLU A 100 6.29 13.98 6.26
N ASN A 101 6.40 15.31 6.23
CA ASN A 101 7.23 16.03 5.26
C ASN A 101 6.99 15.62 3.79
N GLY A 102 5.72 15.31 3.46
CA GLY A 102 5.33 14.90 2.12
C GLY A 102 5.66 13.45 1.74
N LYS A 103 6.02 12.61 2.72
CA LYS A 103 6.47 11.23 2.53
C LYS A 103 5.70 10.25 3.41
N LEU A 104 5.67 8.97 3.03
CA LEU A 104 5.23 7.89 3.90
C LEU A 104 6.22 7.74 5.04
N ALA A 105 5.77 7.90 6.29
CA ALA A 105 6.64 7.89 7.46
C ALA A 105 6.41 6.67 8.37
N GLU A 106 5.22 6.09 8.33
CA GLU A 106 4.85 4.96 9.18
C GLU A 106 3.70 4.19 8.57
N HIS A 107 3.62 2.89 8.81
CA HIS A 107 2.65 2.01 8.18
C HIS A 107 2.13 0.90 9.09
N TRP A 108 0.82 0.68 9.00
CA TRP A 108 0.11 -0.50 9.50
C TRP A 108 -0.75 -1.09 8.40
N ASP A 109 -0.95 -2.40 8.41
CA ASP A 109 -1.88 -3.04 7.49
C ASP A 109 -2.70 -4.17 8.12
N ALA A 110 -3.75 -4.52 7.39
CA ALA A 110 -4.37 -5.82 7.42
C ALA A 110 -4.65 -6.24 5.98
N MET A 111 -4.32 -7.49 5.65
CA MET A 111 -4.56 -8.04 4.32
C MET A 111 -5.31 -9.36 4.39
N MET A 112 -6.09 -9.64 3.35
CA MET A 112 -6.73 -10.94 3.20
C MET A 112 -6.78 -11.37 1.73
N GLU A 113 -6.54 -12.66 1.52
CA GLU A 113 -6.89 -13.34 0.28
C GLU A 113 -8.41 -13.53 0.23
N MET A 114 -9.03 -13.19 -0.91
CA MET A 114 -10.46 -13.41 -1.08
C MET A 114 -10.76 -14.92 -1.15
N PRO A 115 -11.73 -15.42 -0.36
CA PRO A 115 -12.09 -16.84 -0.40
C PRO A 115 -12.77 -17.19 -1.72
N ASP A 116 -12.49 -18.38 -2.25
CA ASP A 116 -13.12 -18.90 -3.47
C ASP A 116 -14.66 -19.05 -3.33
N ALA A 117 -15.14 -19.25 -2.09
CA ALA A 117 -16.55 -19.37 -1.75
C ALA A 117 -16.92 -18.43 -0.59
N PRO A 118 -17.28 -17.15 -0.86
CA PRO A 118 -17.71 -16.22 0.16
C PRO A 118 -19.00 -16.67 0.85
N ALA A 119 -19.09 -16.46 2.17
CA ALA A 119 -20.28 -16.81 2.95
C ALA A 119 -21.49 -15.87 2.71
N ASN A 120 -21.28 -14.75 2.02
CA ASN A 120 -22.33 -13.78 1.68
C ASN A 120 -22.14 -13.26 0.24
N HIS A 121 -23.15 -12.58 -0.30
CA HIS A 121 -23.14 -12.05 -1.67
C HIS A 121 -22.75 -10.58 -1.78
N ASN A 122 -22.38 -9.93 -0.67
CA ASN A 122 -21.97 -8.53 -0.69
C ASN A 122 -20.52 -8.44 -1.16
N PRO A 123 -20.22 -7.64 -2.19
CA PRO A 123 -18.84 -7.46 -2.60
C PRO A 123 -18.09 -6.70 -1.51
N MET A 124 -16.87 -7.13 -1.21
CA MET A 124 -15.99 -6.40 -0.28
C MET A 124 -15.48 -5.08 -0.89
N PHE A 125 -15.64 -4.90 -2.21
CA PHE A 125 -15.17 -3.75 -2.98
C PHE A 125 -16.26 -3.22 -3.91
#